data_AF-A0A2M8DZT1-F1
#
_entry.id   AF-A0A2M8DZT1-F1
#
_cell.length_a   1.000
_cell.length_b   1.000
_cell.length_c   1.000
_cell.angle_alpha   90.00
_cell.angle_beta   90.00
_cell.angle_gamma   90.00
#
_symmetry.space_group_name_H-M   'P 1'
#
loop_
_entity.id
_entity.type
_entity.pdbx_description
1 polymer ?
#
loop_
_entity_poly.entity_id
_entity_poly.type
_entity_poly.pdbx_seq_one_letter_code
_entity_poly.pdbx_strand_id
1 'polypeptide(L)'
;KDKATLVEDVRRVIRASLGNRAKESLLVDFINQTDLDQIGDKASVIDAFFTFAQAEQQREAQELISAENLNAEAARRYIATSLKREFASDNGTELNAILPKMSPLNPQYLTKKQSVFQRIAAFVEKFKGVGGQV
;
A
#
# COMPACT_ATOMS: atom_id res chain seq x y z
N LYS A 1 -8.30 -7.77 27.05
CA LYS A 1 -8.64 -6.42 26.53
C LYS A 1 -9.63 -6.64 25.40
N ASP A 2 -10.69 -5.84 25.28
CA ASP A 2 -11.54 -5.92 24.08
C ASP A 2 -10.80 -5.37 22.85
N LYS A 3 -11.23 -5.79 21.64
CA LYS A 3 -10.62 -5.35 20.37
C LYS A 3 -10.71 -3.84 20.18
N ALA A 4 -11.79 -3.20 20.65
CA ALA A 4 -11.98 -1.76 20.53
C ALA A 4 -10.90 -0.97 21.27
N THR A 5 -10.55 -1.40 22.49
CA THR A 5 -9.48 -0.81 23.30
C THR A 5 -8.11 -1.00 22.63
N LEU A 6 -7.87 -2.17 22.03
CA LEU A 6 -6.63 -2.44 21.28
C LEU A 6 -6.49 -1.55 20.04
N VAL A 7 -7.57 -1.37 19.28
CA VAL A 7 -7.61 -0.47 18.11
C VAL A 7 -7.31 0.97 18.54
N GLU A 8 -7.93 1.47 19.60
CA GLU A 8 -7.69 2.84 20.09
C GLU A 8 -6.26 3.03 20.62
N ASP A 9 -5.72 2.06 21.36
CA ASP A 9 -4.34 2.08 21.83
C ASP A 9 -3.35 2.15 20.65
N VAL A 10 -3.59 1.35 19.60
CA VAL A 10 -2.75 1.31 18.39
C VAL A 10 -2.85 2.60 17.59
N ARG A 11 -4.06 3.14 17.37
CA ARG A 11 -4.26 4.44 16.70
C ARG A 11 -3.51 5.56 17.41
N ARG A 12 -3.58 5.62 18.74
CA ARG A 12 -2.87 6.64 19.54
C ARG A 12 -1.36 6.56 19.33
N VAL A 13 -0.78 5.36 19.39
CA VAL A 13 0.66 5.14 19.20
C VAL A 13 1.09 5.48 17.77
N ILE A 14 0.32 5.07 16.75
CA ILE A 14 0.63 5.35 15.35
C ILE A 14 0.57 6.84 15.04
N ARG A 15 -0.45 7.57 15.52
CA ARG A 15 -0.57 9.01 15.26
C ARG A 15 0.59 9.83 15.83
N ALA A 16 1.19 9.35 16.92
CA ALA A 16 2.40 9.92 17.51
C ALA A 16 3.67 9.68 16.66
N SER A 17 3.64 8.72 15.72
CA SER A 17 4.75 8.39 14.83
C SER A 17 4.47 8.83 13.39
N LEU A 18 5.12 9.91 12.95
CA LEU A 18 4.86 10.55 11.65
C LEU A 18 4.98 9.56 10.47
N GLY A 19 5.96 8.66 10.50
CA GLY A 19 6.23 7.69 9.42
C GLY A 19 5.33 6.46 9.41
N ASN A 20 4.54 6.22 10.47
CA ASN A 20 3.67 5.05 10.56
C ASN A 20 2.19 5.36 10.29
N ARG A 21 1.83 6.64 10.13
CA ARG A 21 0.43 7.06 9.90
C ARG A 21 -0.20 6.40 8.68
N ALA A 22 0.55 6.22 7.60
CA ALA A 22 0.05 5.56 6.40
C ALA A 22 -0.30 4.07 6.61
N LYS A 23 0.23 3.45 7.67
CA LYS A 23 -0.05 2.07 8.06
C LYS A 23 -1.21 1.94 9.05
N GLU A 24 -1.81 3.05 9.50
CA GLU A 24 -2.90 3.03 10.48
C GLU A 24 -4.06 2.13 10.03
N SER A 25 -4.52 2.28 8.79
CA SER A 25 -5.59 1.43 8.24
C SER A 25 -5.20 -0.04 8.25
N LEU A 26 -4.01 -0.38 7.74
CA LEU A 26 -3.51 -1.75 7.68
C LEU A 26 -3.47 -2.44 9.05
N LEU A 27 -3.01 -1.72 10.09
CA LEU A 27 -2.95 -2.24 11.45
C LEU A 27 -4.34 -2.37 12.10
N VAL A 28 -5.23 -1.42 11.84
CA VAL A 28 -6.62 -1.49 12.32
C VAL A 28 -7.35 -2.66 11.67
N ASP A 29 -7.17 -2.85 10.36
CA ASP A 29 -7.77 -3.96 9.61
C ASP A 29 -7.26 -5.30 10.12
N PHE A 30 -5.95 -5.42 10.39
CA PHE A 30 -5.36 -6.61 11.00
C PHE A 30 -6.02 -6.97 12.34
N ILE A 31 -6.18 -6.00 13.25
CA ILE A 31 -6.79 -6.25 14.59
C ILE A 31 -8.26 -6.67 14.47
N ASN A 32 -9.00 -6.05 13.54
CA ASN A 32 -10.40 -6.35 13.34
C ASN A 32 -10.62 -7.74 12.72
N GLN A 33 -9.82 -8.09 11.70
CA GLN A 33 -10.01 -9.30 10.90
C GLN A 33 -9.30 -10.54 11.49
N THR A 34 -8.34 -10.35 12.39
CA THR A 34 -7.58 -11.45 12.99
C THR A 34 -8.12 -11.80 14.37
N ASP A 35 -8.23 -13.09 14.69
CA ASP A 35 -8.47 -13.55 16.04
C ASP A 35 -7.15 -13.60 16.81
N LEU A 36 -6.88 -12.53 17.58
CA LEU A 36 -5.63 -12.38 18.32
C LEU A 36 -5.53 -13.37 19.49
N ASP A 37 -6.65 -13.91 19.98
CA ASP A 37 -6.65 -14.86 21.10
C ASP A 37 -6.09 -16.24 20.67
N GLN A 38 -6.03 -16.52 19.37
CA GLN A 38 -5.42 -17.72 18.79
C GLN A 38 -3.91 -17.61 18.60
N ILE A 39 -3.33 -16.41 18.82
CA ILE A 39 -1.92 -16.15 18.58
C ILE A 39 -1.16 -16.19 19.91
N GLY A 40 -0.37 -17.26 20.10
CA GLY A 40 0.21 -17.58 21.41
C GLY A 40 1.31 -16.64 21.89
N ASP A 41 2.14 -16.09 21.00
CA ASP A 41 3.26 -15.23 21.39
C ASP A 41 3.47 -14.03 20.47
N LYS A 42 4.33 -13.11 20.91
CA LYS A 42 4.63 -11.87 20.19
C LYS A 42 5.24 -12.11 18.81
N ALA A 43 6.08 -13.14 18.65
CA ALA A 43 6.70 -13.45 17.36
C ALA A 43 5.63 -13.87 16.35
N SER A 44 4.70 -14.72 16.79
CA SER A 44 3.57 -15.19 16.01
C SER A 44 2.63 -14.04 15.59
N VAL A 45 2.44 -13.01 16.43
CA VAL A 45 1.66 -11.82 16.05
C VAL A 45 2.36 -11.03 14.93
N ILE A 46 3.69 -10.93 14.99
CA ILE A 46 4.48 -10.23 13.96
C ILE A 46 4.38 -10.98 12.63
N ASP A 47 4.55 -12.31 12.64
CA ASP A 47 4.44 -13.14 11.44
C ASP A 47 3.03 -13.10 10.84
N ALA A 48 1.99 -13.17 11.68
CA ALA A 48 0.61 -13.02 11.27
C ALA A 48 0.34 -11.65 10.63
N PHE A 49 0.88 -10.58 11.21
CA PHE A 49 0.76 -9.24 10.64
C PHE A 49 1.43 -9.13 9.28
N PHE A 50 2.67 -9.61 9.11
CA PHE A 50 3.35 -9.56 7.81
C PHE A 50 2.63 -10.41 6.75
N THR A 51 2.13 -11.58 7.13
CA THR A 51 1.34 -12.43 6.24
C THR A 51 0.06 -11.72 5.78
N PHE A 52 -0.68 -11.13 6.72
CA PHE A 52 -1.86 -10.32 6.42
C PHE A 52 -1.52 -9.12 5.53
N ALA A 53 -0.46 -8.38 5.87
CA ALA A 53 -0.03 -7.21 5.14
C ALA A 53 0.39 -7.51 3.70
N GLN A 54 1.04 -8.66 3.45
CA GLN A 54 1.41 -9.09 2.10
C GLN A 54 0.19 -9.46 1.26
N ALA A 55 -0.81 -10.12 1.84
CA ALA A 55 -2.06 -10.42 1.17
C ALA A 55 -2.81 -9.12 0.78
N GLU A 56 -2.90 -8.17 1.72
CA GLU A 56 -3.50 -6.87 1.47
C GLU A 56 -2.72 -6.04 0.44
N GLN A 57 -1.38 -6.11 0.46
CA GLN A 57 -0.52 -5.47 -0.53
C GLN A 57 -0.84 -5.95 -1.95
N GLN A 58 -1.01 -7.26 -2.15
CA GLN A 58 -1.36 -7.84 -3.45
C GLN A 58 -2.77 -7.44 -3.89
N ARG A 59 -3.74 -7.51 -2.97
CA ARG A 59 -5.13 -7.12 -3.23
C ARG A 59 -5.23 -5.66 -3.66
N GLU A 60 -4.66 -4.76 -2.88
CA GLU A 60 -4.73 -3.32 -3.16
C GLU A 60 -3.92 -2.92 -4.40
N ALA A 61 -2.81 -3.60 -4.70
CA ALA A 61 -2.08 -3.36 -5.94
C ALA A 61 -2.94 -3.74 -7.17
N GLN A 62 -3.62 -4.89 -7.12
CA GLN A 62 -4.51 -5.33 -8.19
C GLN A 62 -5.71 -4.37 -8.34
N GLU A 63 -6.29 -3.92 -7.24
CA GLU A 63 -7.37 -2.91 -7.25
C GLU A 63 -6.92 -1.60 -7.85
N LEU A 64 -5.74 -1.08 -7.46
CA LEU A 64 -5.18 0.16 -8.01
C LEU A 64 -4.98 0.03 -9.53
N ILE A 65 -4.34 -1.06 -9.98
CA ILE A 65 -4.10 -1.34 -11.40
C ILE A 65 -5.41 -1.37 -12.19
N SER A 66 -6.43 -2.04 -11.64
CA SER A 66 -7.72 -2.22 -12.31
C SER A 66 -8.54 -0.93 -12.33
N ALA A 67 -8.64 -0.24 -11.20
CA ALA A 67 -9.41 1.00 -11.05
C ALA A 67 -8.85 2.13 -11.92
N GLU A 68 -7.53 2.18 -12.09
CA GLU A 68 -6.88 3.19 -12.93
C GLU A 68 -6.71 2.77 -14.39
N ASN A 69 -7.07 1.52 -14.75
CA ASN A 69 -6.87 0.90 -16.06
C ASN A 69 -5.40 1.00 -16.53
N LEU A 70 -4.47 0.64 -15.64
CA LEU A 70 -3.04 0.71 -15.90
C LEU A 70 -2.57 -0.47 -16.77
N ASN A 71 -1.41 -0.32 -17.40
CA ASN A 71 -0.68 -1.45 -17.95
C ASN A 71 -0.21 -2.35 -16.79
N ALA A 72 -0.88 -3.48 -16.60
CA ALA A 72 -0.71 -4.34 -15.43
C ALA A 72 0.74 -4.82 -15.22
N GLU A 73 1.44 -5.21 -16.28
CA GLU A 73 2.81 -5.71 -16.16
C GLU A 73 3.79 -4.59 -15.81
N ALA A 74 3.69 -3.45 -16.51
CA ALA A 74 4.52 -2.28 -16.23
C ALA A 74 4.23 -1.72 -14.83
N ALA A 75 2.96 -1.69 -14.42
CA ALA A 75 2.53 -1.22 -13.10
C ALA A 75 3.09 -2.08 -11.98
N ARG A 76 2.99 -3.43 -12.07
CA ARG A 76 3.60 -4.33 -11.08
C ARG A 76 5.11 -4.09 -10.94
N ARG A 77 5.83 -3.97 -12.06
CA ARG A 77 7.28 -3.67 -12.06
C ARG A 77 7.61 -2.33 -11.39
N TYR A 78 6.84 -1.28 -11.70
CA TYR A 78 7.02 0.05 -11.12
C TYR A 78 6.71 0.06 -9.62
N ILE A 79 5.59 -0.56 -9.20
CA ILE A 79 5.20 -0.66 -7.79
C ILE A 79 6.25 -1.44 -7.01
N ALA A 80 6.68 -2.61 -7.50
CA ALA A 80 7.71 -3.42 -6.83
C ALA A 80 9.03 -2.66 -6.66
N THR A 81 9.45 -1.92 -7.70
CA THR A 81 10.66 -1.08 -7.64
C THR A 81 10.50 0.06 -6.65
N SER A 82 9.33 0.70 -6.61
CA SER A 82 9.02 1.80 -5.69
C SER A 82 8.97 1.34 -4.24
N LEU A 83 8.37 0.17 -3.97
CA LEU A 83 8.39 -0.46 -2.64
C LEU A 83 9.81 -0.80 -2.19
N LYS A 84 10.63 -1.36 -3.10
CA LYS A 84 12.05 -1.66 -2.81
C LYS A 84 12.87 -0.42 -2.49
N ARG A 85 12.55 0.72 -3.12
CA ARG A 85 13.18 2.03 -2.86
C ARG A 85 12.54 2.78 -1.70
N GLU A 86 11.40 2.30 -1.19
CA GLU A 86 10.57 2.94 -0.17
C GLU A 86 9.94 4.28 -0.57
N PHE A 87 10.00 4.66 -1.85
CA PHE A 87 9.33 5.83 -2.42
C PHE A 87 9.00 5.63 -3.90
N ALA A 88 7.93 6.27 -4.37
CA ALA A 88 7.56 6.35 -5.78
C ALA A 88 8.27 7.54 -6.45
N SER A 89 8.79 7.35 -7.65
CA SER A 89 9.44 8.40 -8.46
C SER A 89 8.62 8.70 -9.71
N ASP A 90 8.28 9.95 -9.95
CA ASP A 90 7.69 10.42 -11.21
C ASP A 90 8.75 10.81 -12.25
N ASN A 91 10.02 10.82 -11.86
CA ASN A 91 11.16 11.07 -12.74
C ASN A 91 11.33 9.92 -13.76
N GLY A 92 11.66 10.29 -15.00
CA GLY A 92 11.89 9.35 -16.09
C GLY A 92 10.62 8.92 -16.82
N THR A 93 10.66 7.74 -17.45
CA THR A 93 9.59 7.24 -18.32
C THR A 93 8.76 6.12 -17.69
N GLU A 94 9.15 5.60 -16.52
CA GLU A 94 8.49 4.46 -15.88
C GLU A 94 7.02 4.76 -15.56
N LEU A 95 6.74 5.92 -14.93
CA LEU A 95 5.37 6.34 -14.64
C LEU A 95 4.54 6.56 -15.92
N ASN A 96 5.15 6.99 -17.03
CA ASN A 96 4.40 7.13 -18.29
C ASN A 96 4.08 5.75 -18.89
N ALA A 97 4.96 4.75 -18.70
CA ALA A 97 4.80 3.41 -19.26
C ALA A 97 3.66 2.60 -18.60
N ILE A 98 3.24 2.98 -17.39
CA ILE A 98 2.13 2.32 -16.68
C ILE A 98 0.77 2.91 -17.04
N LEU A 99 0.71 4.11 -17.61
CA LEU A 99 -0.55 4.78 -17.93
C LEU A 99 -1.26 4.07 -19.09
N PRO A 100 -2.61 4.11 -19.12
CA PRO A 100 -3.37 3.67 -20.28
C PRO A 100 -2.93 4.43 -21.53
N LYS A 101 -3.04 3.78 -22.69
CA LYS A 101 -2.75 4.41 -23.98
C LYS A 101 -3.66 5.62 -24.18
N MET A 102 -3.05 6.80 -24.19
CA MET A 102 -3.71 8.08 -24.44
C MET A 102 -2.78 8.95 -25.27
N SER A 103 -3.35 9.84 -26.08
CA SER A 103 -2.55 10.89 -26.71
C SER A 103 -1.97 11.81 -25.64
N PRO A 104 -0.67 12.15 -25.68
CA PRO A 104 -0.09 13.18 -24.81
C PRO A 104 -0.75 14.55 -24.97
N LEU A 105 -1.41 14.80 -26.11
CA LEU A 105 -2.19 16.02 -26.38
C LEU A 105 -3.59 15.97 -25.75
N ASN A 106 -3.98 14.85 -25.14
CA ASN A 106 -5.23 14.78 -24.40
C ASN A 106 -5.11 15.67 -23.15
N PRO A 107 -6.01 16.67 -22.96
CA PRO A 107 -5.93 17.58 -21.82
C PRO A 107 -6.02 16.87 -20.45
N GLN A 108 -6.61 15.67 -20.40
CA GLN A 108 -6.73 14.88 -19.18
C GLN A 108 -5.46 14.08 -18.85
N TYR A 109 -4.49 14.00 -19.76
CA TYR A 109 -3.29 13.16 -19.59
C TYR A 109 -2.49 13.55 -18.33
N LEU A 110 -2.20 14.85 -18.16
CA LEU A 110 -1.42 15.33 -17.01
C LEU A 110 -2.15 15.10 -15.69
N THR A 111 -3.46 15.33 -15.65
CA THR A 111 -4.29 15.10 -14.46
C THR A 111 -4.33 13.63 -14.09
N LYS A 112 -4.52 12.73 -15.07
CA LYS A 112 -4.49 11.28 -14.86
C LYS A 112 -3.12 10.83 -14.35
N LYS A 113 -2.04 11.30 -14.97
CA LYS A 113 -0.66 11.02 -14.53
C LYS A 113 -0.44 11.41 -13.08
N GLN A 114 -0.83 12.63 -12.70
CA GLN A 114 -0.67 13.13 -11.34
C GLN A 114 -1.50 12.32 -10.33
N SER A 115 -2.75 12.00 -10.68
CA SER A 115 -3.64 11.22 -9.80
C SER A 115 -3.12 9.80 -9.57
N VAL A 116 -2.69 9.12 -10.64
CA VAL A 116 -2.07 7.78 -10.56
C VAL A 116 -0.81 7.82 -9.70
N PHE A 117 0.06 8.82 -9.90
CA PHE A 117 1.27 8.98 -9.09
C PHE A 117 0.96 9.12 -7.61
N GLN A 118 0.02 10.00 -7.24
CA GLN A 118 -0.38 10.21 -5.84
C GLN A 118 -0.92 8.93 -5.20
N ARG A 119 -1.73 8.15 -5.93
CA ARG A 119 -2.25 6.87 -5.43
C ARG A 119 -1.15 5.85 -5.22
N ILE A 120 -0.20 5.74 -6.14
CA ILE A 120 0.94 4.82 -5.99
C ILE A 120 1.87 5.28 -4.87
N ALA A 121 2.13 6.58 -4.72
CA ALA A 121 2.93 7.11 -3.62
C ALA A 121 2.29 6.80 -2.26
N ALA A 122 0.97 6.97 -2.14
CA ALA A 122 0.22 6.61 -0.93
C ALA A 122 0.27 5.09 -0.66
N PHE A 123 0.12 4.27 -1.71
CA PHE A 123 0.27 2.82 -1.62
C PHE A 123 1.67 2.43 -1.12
N VAL A 124 2.74 3.02 -1.69
CA VAL A 124 4.11 2.76 -1.28
C VAL A 124 4.34 3.18 0.17
N GLU A 125 3.83 4.33 0.60
CA GLU A 125 3.97 4.77 2.00
C GLU A 125 3.28 3.81 2.98
N LYS A 126 2.09 3.30 2.60
CA LYS A 126 1.35 2.28 3.36
C LYS A 126 2.14 0.97 3.45
N PHE A 127 2.67 0.46 2.34
CA PHE A 127 3.24 -0.90 2.28
C PHE A 127 4.78 -0.99 2.32
N LYS A 128 5.52 0.13 2.32
CA LYS A 128 6.99 0.07 2.46
C LYS A 128 7.38 -0.66 3.75
N GLY A 129 8.37 -1.54 3.65
CA GLY A 129 8.83 -2.40 4.73
C GLY A 129 8.03 -3.69 4.96
N VAL A 130 6.91 -3.93 4.26
CA VAL A 130 6.13 -5.18 4.37
C VAL A 130 6.82 -6.36 3.68
N GLY A 131 7.50 -6.10 2.56
CA GLY A 131 8.14 -7.13 1.74
C GLY A 131 7.15 -7.90 0.87
N GLY A 132 7.53 -9.11 0.44
CA GLY A 132 6.71 -9.95 -0.44
C GLY A 132 6.70 -9.53 -1.91
N GLN A 133 5.87 -10.19 -2.70
CA GLN A 133 5.70 -9.95 -4.14
C GLN A 133 4.41 -9.18 -4.43
N VAL A 134 4.43 -8.41 -5.53
CA VAL A 134 3.31 -7.63 -6.09
C VAL A 134 3.07 -8.04 -7.54
#